data_AF-A0A521FEL6-F1
#
_entry.id   AF-A0A521FEL6-F1
#
_cell.length_a   1.000
_cell.length_b   1.000
_cell.length_c   1.000
_cell.angle_alpha   90.00
_cell.angle_beta   90.00
_cell.angle_gamma   90.00
#
_symmetry.space_group_name_H-M   'P 1'
#
loop_
_entity.id
_entity.type
_entity.pdbx_description
1 polymer ?
#
loop_
_entity_poly.entity_id
_entity_poly.type
_entity_poly.pdbx_seq_one_letter_code
_entity_poly.pdbx_strand_id
1 'polypeptide(L)' 'MHGVQTREDVARTATSENRWKDLRMTDRSVLQPSPDVAIISYRADVNRADGQPYSALIGSAYIRRDEGWKLAFHQHSPL' A
#
# COMPACT_ATOMS: atom_id res chain seq x y z
N MET A 1 -12.34 -7.69 -2.51
CA MET A 1 -11.94 -9.05 -2.14
C MET A 1 -11.29 -8.99 -0.77
N HIS A 2 -11.80 -9.71 0.22
CA HIS A 2 -11.20 -9.79 1.56
C HIS A 2 -10.38 -11.08 1.63
N GLY A 3 -9.20 -11.03 2.27
CA GLY A 3 -8.35 -12.21 2.44
C GLY A 3 -6.86 -11.92 2.23
N VAL A 4 -6.05 -12.96 2.40
CA VAL A 4 -4.61 -12.94 2.14
C VAL A 4 -4.37 -13.24 0.66
N GLN A 5 -3.56 -12.42 0.00
CA GLN A 5 -3.20 -12.57 -1.41
C GLN A 5 -1.73 -12.93 -1.54
N THR A 6 -1.39 -13.75 -2.54
CA THR A 6 0.01 -14.05 -2.87
C THR A 6 0.69 -12.83 -3.51
N ARG A 7 2.01 -12.86 -3.60
CA ARG A 7 2.79 -11.82 -4.30
C ARG A 7 2.35 -11.71 -5.76
N GLU A 8 2.14 -12.84 -6.43
CA GLU A 8 1.72 -12.93 -7.83
C GLU A 8 0.31 -12.36 -8.03
N ASP A 9 -0.62 -12.66 -7.10
CA ASP A 9 -1.97 -12.07 -7.12
C ASP A 9 -1.92 -10.55 -7.03
N VAL A 10 -1.18 -10.02 -6.04
CA VAL A 10 -1.03 -8.58 -5.85
C VAL A 10 -0.38 -7.92 -7.07
N ALA A 11 0.68 -8.52 -7.62
CA ALA A 11 1.35 -7.98 -8.82
C ALA A 11 0.41 -7.90 -10.03
N ARG A 12 -0.50 -8.88 -10.21
CA ARG A 12 -1.50 -8.86 -11.28
C ARG A 12 -2.51 -7.73 -11.13
N THR A 13 -2.70 -7.17 -9.94
CA THR A 13 -3.60 -6.02 -9.74
C THR A 13 -2.99 -4.69 -10.17
N ALA A 14 -1.67 -4.60 -10.36
CA ALA A 14 -0.94 -3.38 -10.71
C ALA A 14 -1.08 -3.01 -12.20
N THR A 15 -2.33 -2.80 -12.65
CA THR A 15 -2.68 -2.40 -14.02
C THR A 15 -3.15 -0.94 -14.06
N SER A 16 -3.19 -0.35 -15.26
CA SER A 16 -3.75 1.00 -15.46
C SER A 16 -5.22 1.09 -15.08
N GLU A 17 -5.97 0.01 -15.32
CA GLU A 17 -7.41 -0.10 -15.03
C GLU A 17 -7.72 -0.07 -13.54
N ASN A 18 -6.79 -0.48 -12.68
CA ASN A 18 -6.96 -0.48 -11.22
C ASN A 18 -6.37 0.77 -10.55
N ARG A 19 -5.87 1.72 -11.33
CA ARG A 19 -5.10 2.85 -10.80
C ARG A 19 -5.98 3.81 -10.00
N TRP A 20 -5.62 4.02 -8.73
CA TRP A 20 -6.16 5.09 -7.91
C TRP A 20 -5.85 6.46 -8.52
N LYS A 21 -6.82 7.36 -8.47
CA LYS A 21 -6.73 8.76 -8.90
C LYS A 21 -6.75 9.68 -7.68
N ASP A 22 -6.09 10.82 -7.80
CA ASP A 22 -6.08 11.90 -6.81
C ASP A 22 -5.69 11.46 -5.39
N LEU A 23 -4.74 10.53 -5.27
CA LEU A 23 -4.29 10.01 -3.98
C LEU A 23 -3.79 11.12 -3.07
N ARG A 24 -4.48 11.30 -1.95
CA ARG A 24 -4.04 12.09 -0.82
C ARG A 24 -3.64 11.16 0.32
N MET A 25 -2.41 11.33 0.79
CA MET A 25 -1.89 10.61 1.95
C MET A 25 -1.82 11.56 3.15
N THR A 26 -2.51 11.25 4.25
CA THR A 26 -2.45 11.98 5.53
C THR A 26 -2.05 11.04 6.67
N ASP A 27 -1.89 11.57 7.88
CA ASP A 27 -1.59 10.80 9.10
C ASP A 27 -0.40 9.83 8.92
N ARG A 28 0.64 10.36 8.25
CA ARG A 28 1.79 9.57 7.82
C ARG A 28 2.69 9.27 9.01
N SER A 29 3.06 8.02 9.15
CA SER A 29 4.03 7.54 10.12
C SER A 29 5.04 6.66 9.41
N VAL A 30 6.30 6.82 9.78
CA VAL A 30 7.40 5.96 9.34
C VAL A 30 8.12 5.46 10.59
N LEU A 31 8.26 4.15 10.68
CA LEU A 31 9.05 3.48 11.70
C LEU A 31 10.15 2.69 10.99
N GLN A 32 11.38 2.79 11.47
CA GLN A 32 12.51 2.03 10.92
C GLN A 32 13.12 1.16 12.03
N PRO A 33 12.61 -0.06 12.25
CA PRO A 33 13.08 -0.93 13.33
C PRO A 33 14.55 -1.36 13.19
N SER A 34 15.07 -1.37 11.95
CA SER A 34 16.47 -1.67 11.66
C SER A 34 16.90 -0.99 10.34
N PRO A 35 18.20 -0.92 10.00
CA PRO A 35 18.66 -0.33 8.74
C PRO A 35 17.98 -0.90 7.48
N ASP A 36 17.57 -2.17 7.54
CA ASP A 36 17.04 -2.93 6.42
C ASP A 36 15.53 -3.17 6.48
N VAL A 37 14.83 -2.59 7.47
CA VAL A 37 13.37 -2.73 7.62
C VAL A 37 12.74 -1.37 7.84
N ALA A 38 11.72 -1.03 7.04
CA ALA A 38 10.92 0.16 7.22
C ALA A 38 9.42 -0.20 7.22
N ILE A 39 8.65 0.45 8.09
CA ILE A 39 7.21 0.34 8.17
C ILE A 39 6.63 1.73 7.89
N ILE A 40 5.71 1.80 6.94
CA ILE A 40 5.01 3.03 6.57
C ILE A 40 3.53 2.82 6.81
N SER A 41 2.94 3.72 7.60
CA SER A 41 1.50 3.76 7.85
C SER A 41 0.96 5.13 7.46
N TYR A 42 -0.23 5.16 6.87
CA TYR A 42 -0.88 6.41 6.45
C TYR A 42 -2.36 6.19 6.23
N ARG A 43 -3.14 7.28 6.25
CA ARG A 43 -4.48 7.31 5.69
C ARG A 43 -4.41 7.63 4.21
N ALA A 44 -5.08 6.84 3.38
CA ALA A 44 -5.30 7.10 1.96
C ALA A 44 -6.73 7.58 1.74
N ASP A 45 -6.89 8.70 1.05
CA ASP A 45 -8.15 9.12 0.43
C ASP A 45 -7.92 9.19 -1.09
N VAL A 46 -8.74 8.47 -1.86
CA VAL A 46 -8.57 8.30 -3.31
C VAL A 46 -9.92 8.28 -4.03
N ASN A 47 -9.88 8.51 -5.34
CA ASN A 47 -10.91 8.05 -6.25
C ASN A 47 -10.45 6.73 -6.88
N ARG A 48 -11.28 5.69 -6.78
CA ARG A 48 -11.05 4.43 -7.51
C ARG A 48 -11.16 4.67 -9.02
N ALA A 49 -10.75 3.68 -9.81
CA ALA A 49 -10.75 3.80 -11.26
C ALA A 49 -12.14 4.09 -11.85
N ASP A 50 -13.18 3.52 -11.23
CA ASP A 50 -14.61 3.73 -11.50
C ASP A 50 -15.15 5.09 -11.01
N GLY A 51 -14.29 5.92 -10.42
CA GLY A 51 -14.63 7.25 -9.89
C GLY A 51 -15.26 7.24 -8.50
N GLN A 52 -15.47 6.07 -7.88
CA GLN A 52 -16.02 6.01 -6.52
C GLN A 52 -14.96 6.43 -5.49
N PRO A 53 -15.32 7.29 -4.53
CA PRO A 53 -14.40 7.65 -3.45
C PRO A 53 -14.11 6.42 -2.59
N TYR A 54 -12.87 6.30 -2.14
CA TYR A 54 -12.44 5.24 -1.24
C TYR A 54 -11.42 5.77 -0.25
N SER A 55 -11.60 5.39 1.01
CA SER A 55 -10.68 5.73 2.09
C SER A 55 -10.24 4.47 2.83
N ALA A 56 -8.98 4.44 3.24
CA ALA A 56 -8.43 3.33 4.01
C ALA A 56 -7.25 3.77 4.87
N LEU A 57 -7.07 3.11 6.01
CA LEU A 57 -5.80 3.09 6.73
C LEU A 57 -4.91 2.02 6.11
N ILE A 58 -3.69 2.42 5.76
CA ILE A 58 -2.72 1.56 5.09
C ILE A 58 -1.56 1.31 6.04
N GLY A 59 -1.15 0.04 6.13
CA GLY A 59 0.09 -0.38 6.79
C GLY A 59 0.93 -1.20 5.82
N SER A 60 2.19 -0.82 5.63
CA SER A 60 3.12 -1.50 4.73
C SER A 60 4.47 -1.71 5.39
N ALA A 61 5.05 -2.89 5.22
CA ALA A 61 6.44 -3.15 5.61
C ALA A 61 7.30 -3.36 4.36
N TYR A 62 8.52 -2.83 4.41
CA TYR A 62 9.52 -2.90 3.37
C TYR A 62 10.80 -3.50 3.94
N ILE A 63 11.45 -4.34 3.12
CA ILE A 63 12.76 -4.91 3.42
C ILE A 63 13.75 -4.41 2.37
N ARG A 64 14.92 -3.95 2.80
CA ARG A 64 16.01 -3.55 1.91
C ARG A 64 16.69 -4.81 1.36
N ARG A 65 16.87 -4.84 0.03
CA ARG A 65 17.64 -5.82 -0.72
C ARG A 65 18.71 -5.09 -1.54
N ASP A 66 19.60 -5.82 -2.20
CA ASP A 66 20.67 -5.24 -3.03
C ASP A 66 20.12 -4.29 -4.11
N GLU A 67 18.97 -4.62 -4.66
CA GLU A 67 18.20 -3.87 -5.65
C GLU A 67 17.27 -2.78 -5.06
N GLY A 68 17.40 -2.49 -3.76
CA GLY A 68 16.64 -1.47 -3.05
C GLY A 68 15.51 -2.01 -2.17
N TRP A 69 14.62 -1.11 -1.76
CA TRP A 69 13.49 -1.46 -0.89
C TRP A 69 12.42 -2.24 -1.65
N LYS A 70 11.98 -3.36 -1.07
CA LYS A 70 10.91 -4.20 -1.61
C LYS A 70 9.77 -4.31 -0.60
N LEU A 71 8.54 -4.25 -1.10
CA LEU A 71 7.33 -4.45 -0.29
C LEU A 71 7.29 -5.90 0.22
N ALA A 72 7.29 -6.07 1.54
CA ALA A 72 7.23 -7.36 2.20
C ALA A 72 5.83 -7.69 2.72
N PHE A 73 5.06 -6.65 3.09
CA PHE A 73 3.70 -6.76 3.60
C PHE A 73 2.91 -5.51 3.26
N HIS A 74 1.62 -5.66 2.99
CA HIS A 74 0.70 -4.56 2.72
C HIS A 74 -0.71 -4.92 3.17
N GLN A 75 -1.36 -4.01 3.89
CA GLN A 75 -2.70 -4.22 4.41
C GLN A 75 -3.52 -2.95 4.33
N HIS A 76 -4.79 -3.11 3.97
CA HIS A 76 -5.80 -2.06 3.92
C HIS A 76 -6.82 -2.31 5.02
N SER A 77 -7.15 -1.29 5.79
CA SER A 77 -8.35 -1.24 6.64
C SER A 77 -9.28 -0.17 6.05
N PRO A 78 -10.31 -0.55 5.27
CA PRO A 78 -11.31 0.40 4.77
C PRO A 78 -11.93 1.23 5.90
N LEU A 79 -12.20 2.50 5.62
CA LEU A 79 -12.94 3.43 6.51
C LEU A 79 -14.41 3.55 6.09
#